data_AF-A0A1C0B5B1-F1
#
_entry.id   AF-A0A1C0B5B1-F1
#
_cell.length_a   1.000
_cell.length_b   1.000
_cell.length_c   1.000
_cell.angle_alpha   90.00
_cell.angle_beta   90.00
_cell.angle_gamma   90.00
#
_symmetry.space_group_name_H-M   'P 1'
#
loop_
_entity.id
_entity.type
_entity.pdbx_description
1 polymer ?
#
loop_
_entity_poly.entity_id
_entity_poly.type
_entity_poly.pdbx_seq_one_letter_code
_entity_poly.pdbx_strand_id
1 'polypeptide(L)'
;MIMPAKHINFSESLLGFGSYILQALNEPKSTDELWQKYQKDLQDGLYFSKHSFDNLIMTLLFLYSIDAIKEESGKVLKNETN
;
A
#
# COMPACT_ATOMS: atom_id res chain seq x y z
N MET A 1 7.53 3.50 -9.39
CA MET A 1 6.95 4.58 -10.24
C MET A 1 5.48 4.71 -9.92
N ILE A 2 4.91 5.93 -9.93
CA ILE A 2 3.49 6.12 -9.58
C ILE A 2 2.59 5.38 -10.57
N MET A 3 2.85 5.53 -11.87
CA MET A 3 2.21 4.77 -12.95
C MET A 3 3.12 3.66 -13.46
N PRO A 4 2.55 2.60 -14.05
CA PRO A 4 3.34 1.60 -14.73
C PRO A 4 4.06 2.21 -15.96
N ALA A 5 5.31 1.83 -16.21
CA ALA A 5 5.95 2.05 -17.50
C ALA A 5 5.38 1.08 -18.56
N LYS A 6 5.64 1.32 -19.85
CA LYS A 6 5.21 0.40 -20.92
C LYS A 6 5.66 -1.03 -20.58
N HIS A 7 4.73 -1.98 -20.62
CA HIS A 7 4.91 -3.42 -20.39
C HIS A 7 5.15 -3.89 -18.94
N ILE A 8 4.88 -3.08 -17.91
CA ILE A 8 4.93 -3.55 -16.51
C ILE A 8 3.53 -3.80 -15.94
N ASN A 9 3.41 -4.78 -15.04
CA ASN A 9 2.12 -5.15 -14.42
C ASN A 9 1.61 -4.00 -13.53
N PHE A 10 0.30 -3.80 -13.46
CA PHE A 10 -0.28 -2.72 -12.66
C PHE A 10 0.12 -2.81 -11.18
N SER A 11 0.21 -4.04 -10.65
CA SER A 11 0.67 -4.33 -9.29
C SER A 11 2.13 -3.92 -9.04
N GLU A 12 2.93 -3.63 -10.06
CA GLU A 12 4.31 -3.12 -9.91
C GLU A 12 4.36 -1.60 -9.75
N SER A 13 3.25 -0.90 -9.99
CA SER A 13 3.15 0.55 -9.80
C SER A 13 2.81 0.90 -8.34
N LEU A 14 3.17 2.10 -7.88
CA LEU A 14 2.75 2.57 -6.55
C LEU A 14 1.23 2.74 -6.47
N LEU A 15 0.56 3.02 -7.60
CA LEU A 15 -0.90 3.08 -7.65
C LEU A 15 -1.54 1.70 -7.41
N GLY A 16 -1.03 0.66 -8.09
CA GLY A 16 -1.50 -0.72 -7.88
C GLY A 16 -1.09 -1.30 -6.54
N PHE A 17 0.04 -0.87 -5.98
CA PHE A 17 0.38 -1.20 -4.60
C PHE A 17 -0.51 -0.47 -3.60
N GLY A 18 -0.84 0.80 -3.88
CA GLY A 18 -1.76 1.61 -3.09
C GLY A 18 -3.16 0.99 -3.00
N SER A 19 -3.69 0.44 -4.09
CA SER A 19 -4.99 -0.26 -4.04
C SER A 19 -4.96 -1.50 -3.15
N TYR A 20 -3.84 -2.22 -3.12
CA TYR A 20 -3.62 -3.34 -2.21
C TYR A 20 -3.54 -2.88 -0.75
N ILE A 21 -2.74 -1.83 -0.45
CA ILE A 21 -2.61 -1.27 0.91
C ILE A 21 -3.95 -0.78 1.43
N LEU A 22 -4.73 -0.09 0.59
CA LEU A 22 -6.08 0.33 0.92
C LEU A 22 -6.98 -0.86 1.27
N GLN A 23 -6.91 -1.98 0.56
CA GLN A 23 -7.66 -3.19 0.91
C GLN A 23 -7.17 -3.82 2.22
N ALA A 24 -5.86 -3.77 2.50
CA ALA A 24 -5.27 -4.25 3.75
C ALA A 24 -5.65 -3.40 4.98
N LEU A 25 -6.01 -2.13 4.78
CA LEU A 25 -6.51 -1.19 5.80
C LEU A 25 -8.01 -1.35 6.07
N ASN A 26 -8.47 -2.58 6.30
CA ASN A 26 -9.82 -2.87 6.82
C ASN A 26 -9.97 -2.51 8.31
N GLU A 27 -8.86 -2.24 8.98
CA GLU A 27 -8.72 -1.78 10.37
C GLU A 27 -7.41 -0.97 10.46
N PRO A 28 -7.25 -0.10 11.47
CA PRO A 28 -6.03 0.66 11.68
C PRO A 28 -4.80 -0.22 11.88
N LYS A 29 -3.75 -0.02 11.06
CA LYS A 29 -2.50 -0.80 11.10
C LYS A 29 -1.27 0.08 11.17
N SER A 30 -0.24 -0.34 11.89
CA SER A 30 1.07 0.28 11.82
C SER A 30 1.74 0.00 10.47
N THR A 31 2.77 0.76 10.14
CA THR A 31 3.59 0.52 8.95
C THR A 31 4.21 -0.88 8.95
N ASP A 32 4.64 -1.37 10.11
CA ASP A 32 5.22 -2.71 10.25
C ASP A 32 4.17 -3.81 10.02
N GLU A 33 2.96 -3.63 10.54
CA GLU A 33 1.84 -4.57 10.32
C GLU A 33 1.47 -4.64 8.83
N LEU A 34 1.44 -3.50 8.14
CA LEU A 34 1.21 -3.45 6.69
C LEU A 34 2.33 -4.16 5.91
N TRP A 35 3.58 -3.94 6.30
CA TRP A 35 4.72 -4.58 5.66
C TRP A 35 4.71 -6.10 5.85
N GLN A 36 4.49 -6.56 7.08
CA GLN A 36 4.39 -8.00 7.39
C GLN A 36 3.23 -8.66 6.65
N LYS A 37 2.07 -7.99 6.59
CA LYS A 37 0.92 -8.49 5.82
C LYS A 37 1.25 -8.61 4.33
N TYR A 38 1.88 -7.60 3.75
CA TYR A 38 2.33 -7.65 2.36
C TYR A 38 3.31 -8.80 2.10
N GLN A 39 4.30 -8.99 2.97
CA GLN A 39 5.27 -10.08 2.83
C GLN A 39 4.60 -11.46 2.91
N LYS A 40 3.62 -11.61 3.81
CA LYS A 40 2.83 -12.84 3.93
C LYS A 40 1.99 -13.09 2.69
N ASP A 41 1.23 -12.10 2.22
CA ASP A 41 0.40 -12.24 1.02
C ASP A 41 1.24 -12.50 -0.24
N LEU A 42 2.47 -11.97 -0.31
CA LEU A 42 3.42 -12.29 -1.37
C LEU A 42 3.90 -13.75 -1.28
N GLN A 43 4.19 -14.25 -0.07
CA GLN A 43 4.60 -15.65 0.16
C GLN A 43 3.47 -16.64 -0.16
N ASP A 44 2.24 -16.28 0.22
CA ASP A 44 1.03 -17.09 0.02
C ASP A 44 0.49 -17.02 -1.43
N GLY A 45 1.12 -16.22 -2.31
CA GLY A 45 0.71 -16.06 -3.71
C GLY A 45 -0.57 -15.24 -3.90
N LEU A 46 -0.97 -14.46 -2.90
CA LEU A 46 -2.13 -13.56 -2.92
C LEU A 46 -1.79 -12.18 -3.52
N TYR A 47 -0.50 -11.84 -3.57
CA TYR A 47 0.02 -10.67 -4.28
C TYR A 47 1.23 -11.06 -5.13
N PHE A 48 1.34 -10.51 -6.35
CA PHE A 48 2.27 -11.04 -7.36
C PHE A 48 3.51 -10.17 -7.60
N SER A 49 3.53 -8.93 -7.09
CA SER A 49 4.59 -7.97 -7.36
C SER A 49 5.47 -7.73 -6.16
N LYS A 50 6.79 -7.73 -6.38
CA LYS A 50 7.76 -7.45 -5.32
C LYS A 50 7.99 -5.94 -5.20
N HIS A 51 7.61 -5.40 -4.05
CA HIS A 51 7.94 -4.07 -3.57
C HIS A 51 9.02 -4.10 -2.49
N SER A 52 9.83 -3.06 -2.45
CA SER A 52 10.73 -2.75 -1.32
C SER A 52 9.97 -2.04 -0.20
N PHE A 53 10.59 -1.94 0.97
CA PHE A 53 10.04 -1.13 2.06
C PHE A 53 9.96 0.35 1.67
N ASP A 54 10.93 0.86 0.90
CA ASP A 54 10.87 2.24 0.36
C ASP A 54 9.65 2.45 -0.52
N ASN A 55 9.26 1.47 -1.34
CA ASN A 55 8.03 1.54 -2.13
C ASN A 55 6.78 1.56 -1.24
N LEU A 56 6.77 0.86 -0.10
CA LEU A 56 5.68 0.96 0.88
C LEU A 56 5.59 2.39 1.41
N ILE A 57 6.70 2.96 1.88
CA ILE A 57 6.73 4.33 2.41
C ILE A 57 6.29 5.35 1.35
N MET A 58 6.80 5.23 0.12
CA MET A 58 6.38 6.09 -0.99
C MET A 58 4.90 5.95 -1.35
N THR A 59 4.35 4.74 -1.23
CA THR A 59 2.92 4.48 -1.46
C THR A 59 2.08 5.12 -0.36
N LEU A 60 2.48 4.99 0.91
CA LEU A 60 1.80 5.64 2.03
C LEU A 60 1.84 7.16 1.90
N LEU A 61 3.00 7.74 1.57
CA LEU A 61 3.12 9.18 1.31
C LEU A 61 2.22 9.63 0.16
N PHE A 62 2.16 8.86 -0.93
CA PHE A 62 1.26 9.14 -2.05
C PHE A 62 -0.21 9.12 -1.62
N LEU A 63 -0.65 8.06 -0.93
CA LEU A 63 -2.04 7.92 -0.46
C LEU A 63 -2.41 9.01 0.55
N TYR A 64 -1.49 9.39 1.44
CA TYR A 64 -1.70 10.47 2.39
C TYR A 64 -1.82 11.83 1.67
N SER A 65 -0.98 12.05 0.65
CA SER A 65 -1.00 13.31 -0.12
C SER A 65 -2.30 13.53 -0.90
N ILE A 66 -3.06 12.47 -1.18
CA ILE A 66 -4.37 12.53 -1.84
C ILE A 66 -5.54 12.34 -0.86
N ASP A 67 -5.28 12.43 0.44
CA ASP A 67 -6.27 12.29 1.51
C ASP A 67 -7.02 10.93 1.51
N ALA A 68 -6.41 9.87 0.97
CA ALA A 68 -6.98 8.53 0.97
C ALA A 68 -6.74 7.78 2.30
N ILE A 69 -5.69 8.19 3.03
CA ILE A 69 -5.33 7.65 4.34
C ILE A 69 -4.90 8.79 5.27
N LYS A 70 -4.98 8.54 6.57
CA LYS A 70 -4.44 9.41 7.62
C LYS A 70 -3.61 8.60 8.62
N GLU A 71 -2.82 9.31 9.41
CA GLU A 71 -2.10 8.76 10.56
C GLU A 71 -2.82 9.19 11.84
N GLU A 72 -2.99 8.24 12.76
CA GLU A 72 -3.52 8.50 14.10
C GLU A 72 -2.84 7.56 15.10
N SER A 73 -2.14 8.13 16.09
CA SER A 73 -1.50 7.39 17.20
C SER A 73 -0.55 6.26 16.74
N GLY A 74 0.25 6.51 15.71
CA GLY A 74 1.22 5.57 15.13
C GLY A 74 0.60 4.54 14.17
N LYS A 75 -0.69 4.69 13.84
CA LYS A 75 -1.40 3.79 12.91
C LYS A 75 -1.85 4.53 11.68
N VAL A 76 -1.89 3.81 10.56
CA VAL A 76 -2.48 4.23 9.30
C VAL A 76 -3.93 3.79 9.26
N LEU A 77 -4.81 4.70 8.84
CA LEU A 77 -6.24 4.50 8.71
C LEU A 77 -6.67 4.95 7.32
N LYS A 78 -7.67 4.28 6.76
CA LYS A 78 -8.39 4.78 5.59
C LYS A 78 -9.22 6.00 5.98
N ASN A 79 -9.22 7.02 5.14
CA ASN A 79 -10.24 8.06 5.22
C ASN A 79 -11.54 7.54 4.60
N GLU A 80 -12.68 7.88 5.20
CA GLU A 80 -13.98 7.57 4.63
C GLU A 80 -14.22 8.48 3.43
N THR A 81 -14.43 7.90 2.26
CA THR A 81 -14.89 8.65 1.09
C THR A 81 -16.35 9.03 1.34
N ASN A 82 -16.65 10.34 1.45
CA ASN A 82 -18.03 10.84 1.38
C ASN A 82 -18.67 10.53 0.02
#